data_AF-A0A959IJ28-F1
#
_entry.id   AF-A0A959IJ28-F1
#
_cell.length_a   1.000
_cell.length_b   1.000
_cell.length_c   1.000
_cell.angle_alpha   90.00
_cell.angle_beta   90.00
_cell.angle_gamma   90.00
#
_symmetry.space_group_name_H-M   'P 1'
#
loop_
_entity.id
_entity.type
_entity.pdbx_description
1 polymer ?
#
loop_
_entity_poly.entity_id
_entity_poly.type
_entity_poly.pdbx_seq_one_letter_code
_entity_poly.pdbx_strand_id
1 'polypeptide(L)'
;MLKKYISLKLAAYTIIALLSLLLIFHLVILLGIAPGNMVWGGQLETQGQRLIMEIVAFIFTALMLLMVLVRMDFVKLGGGMKNFSHTAMWVIFVFFVLNFVGNLSSPSMVEKAVFGPIALIMAIFAYRLAMR
;
A
#
# COMPACT_ATOMS: atom_id res chain seq x y z
N MET A 1 -11.19 5.92 -20.13
CA MET A 1 -11.60 7.19 -19.48
C MET A 1 -10.59 7.69 -18.44
N LEU A 2 -10.10 6.86 -17.51
CA LEU A 2 -9.15 7.31 -16.46
C LEU A 2 -7.84 7.94 -16.98
N LYS A 3 -7.29 7.42 -18.11
CA LYS A 3 -6.08 7.97 -18.77
C LYS A 3 -6.20 9.45 -19.15
N LYS A 4 -7.43 9.95 -19.35
CA LYS A 4 -7.74 11.34 -19.70
C LYS A 4 -7.62 12.29 -18.50
N TYR A 5 -7.87 11.79 -17.29
CA TYR A 5 -7.97 12.61 -16.08
C TYR A 5 -6.77 12.44 -15.13
N ILE A 6 -6.10 11.28 -15.14
CA ILE A 6 -4.97 10.98 -14.26
C ILE A 6 -3.74 10.68 -15.11
N SER A 7 -2.75 11.60 -15.05
CA SER A 7 -1.48 11.40 -15.73
C SER A 7 -0.70 10.25 -15.09
N LEU A 8 0.09 9.54 -15.90
CA LEU A 8 0.89 8.41 -15.40
C LEU A 8 1.91 8.87 -14.35
N LYS A 9 2.51 10.05 -14.55
CA LYS A 9 3.46 10.64 -13.61
C LYS A 9 2.80 10.93 -12.26
N LEU A 10 1.63 11.55 -12.26
CA LEU A 10 0.90 11.84 -11.02
C LEU A 10 0.61 10.56 -10.24
N ALA A 11 0.02 9.56 -10.90
CA ALA A 11 -0.28 8.27 -10.26
C ALA A 11 0.97 7.61 -9.67
N ALA A 12 2.08 7.60 -10.43
CA ALA A 12 3.35 7.03 -9.99
C ALA A 12 3.92 7.73 -8.75
N TYR A 13 4.10 9.06 -8.81
CA TYR A 13 4.69 9.79 -7.68
C TYR A 13 3.81 9.73 -6.44
N THR A 14 2.48 9.82 -6.58
CA THR A 14 1.60 9.77 -5.42
C THR A 14 1.58 8.39 -4.77
N ILE A 15 1.47 7.30 -5.54
CA ILE A 15 1.48 5.97 -4.92
C ILE A 15 2.85 5.65 -4.29
N ILE A 16 3.97 6.10 -4.89
CA ILE A 16 5.32 5.94 -4.32
C ILE A 16 5.41 6.71 -3.00
N ALA A 17 4.92 7.95 -2.95
CA ALA A 17 4.93 8.76 -1.73
C ALA A 17 4.09 8.12 -0.61
N LEU A 18 2.88 7.65 -0.93
CA LEU A 18 1.99 7.00 0.04
C LEU A 18 2.57 5.67 0.55
N LEU A 19 3.11 4.82 -0.33
CA LEU A 19 3.76 3.57 0.07
C LEU A 19 5.00 3.83 0.93
N SER A 20 5.78 4.86 0.60
CA SER A 20 6.95 5.25 1.41
C SER A 20 6.54 5.76 2.80
N LEU A 21 5.49 6.58 2.88
CA LEU A 21 4.93 7.05 4.14
C LEU A 21 4.37 5.88 4.97
N LEU A 22 3.68 4.94 4.34
CA LEU A 22 3.15 3.74 5.01
C LEU A 22 4.28 2.85 5.54
N LEU A 23 5.37 2.72 4.78
CA LEU A 23 6.56 1.99 5.21
C LEU A 23 7.20 2.63 6.44
N ILE A 24 7.33 3.96 6.45
CA ILE A 24 7.80 4.70 7.63
C ILE A 24 6.84 4.52 8.81
N PHE A 25 5.53 4.56 8.57
CA PHE A 25 4.53 4.35 9.61
C PHE A 25 4.66 2.97 10.28
N HIS A 26 4.81 1.89 9.51
CA HIS A 26 5.09 0.57 10.07
C HIS A 26 6.38 0.54 10.89
N LEU A 27 7.45 1.20 10.43
CA LEU A 27 8.69 1.32 11.21
C LEU A 27 8.48 2.05 12.54
N VAL A 28 7.72 3.15 12.54
CA VAL A 28 7.42 3.92 13.76
C VAL A 28 6.64 3.07 14.77
N ILE A 29 5.71 2.22 14.32
CA ILE A 29 5.02 1.26 15.20
C ILE A 29 5.97 0.18 15.70
N LEU A 30 6.79 -0.41 14.81
CA LEU A 30 7.76 -1.46 15.16
C LEU A 30 8.81 -0.97 16.19
N LEU A 31 9.19 0.30 16.11
CA LEU A 31 10.09 0.95 17.07
C LEU A 31 9.38 1.35 18.39
N GLY A 32 8.07 1.13 18.50
CA GLY A 32 7.28 1.47 19.68
C GLY A 32 7.05 2.97 19.88
N ILE A 33 7.30 3.80 18.85
CA ILE A 33 7.12 5.26 18.92
C ILE A 33 5.64 5.62 18.77
N ALA A 34 4.91 4.90 17.90
CA ALA A 34 3.47 5.05 17.72
C ALA A 34 2.70 3.86 18.33
N PRO A 35 1.47 4.08 18.80
CA PRO A 35 0.69 3.01 19.41
C PRO A 35 0.18 2.03 18.34
N GLY A 36 0.55 0.75 18.48
CA GLY A 36 0.17 -0.30 17.53
C GLY A 36 -1.31 -0.70 17.53
N ASN A 37 -2.18 -0.03 18.32
CA ASN A 37 -3.63 -0.22 18.27
C ASN A 37 -4.31 0.64 17.19
N MET A 38 -3.57 1.52 16.51
CA MET A 38 -4.07 2.31 15.38
C MET A 38 -4.35 1.48 14.13
N VAL A 39 -3.84 0.26 14.10
CA VAL A 39 -3.84 -0.69 12.97
C VAL A 39 -4.52 -1.99 13.39
N TRP A 40 -5.02 -2.75 12.42
CA TRP A 40 -5.71 -4.02 12.62
C TRP A 40 -6.96 -3.89 13.50
N GLY A 41 -7.66 -2.76 13.39
CA GLY A 41 -8.87 -2.46 14.17
C GLY A 41 -8.67 -2.44 15.68
N GLY A 42 -7.41 -2.41 16.17
CA GLY A 42 -7.09 -2.56 17.59
C GLY A 42 -7.40 -3.95 18.17
N GLN A 43 -7.68 -4.95 17.33
CA GLN A 43 -8.17 -6.27 17.76
C GLN A 43 -7.05 -7.27 18.10
N LEU A 44 -5.80 -6.97 17.76
CA LEU A 44 -4.68 -7.85 18.06
C LEU A 44 -4.38 -7.81 19.56
N GLU A 45 -4.72 -8.88 20.28
CA GLU A 45 -4.70 -8.93 21.75
C GLU A 45 -3.27 -8.90 22.31
N THR A 46 -2.35 -9.67 21.70
CA THR A 46 -1.00 -9.84 22.22
C THR A 46 0.03 -8.94 21.50
N GLN A 47 1.05 -8.50 22.24
CA GLN A 47 2.16 -7.74 21.67
C GLN A 47 2.93 -8.53 20.61
N GLY A 48 3.10 -9.84 20.81
CA GLY A 48 3.78 -10.72 19.85
C GLY A 48 3.02 -10.83 18.53
N GLN A 49 1.70 -11.01 18.58
CA GLN A 49 0.88 -11.05 17.36
C GLN A 49 0.90 -9.71 16.61
N ARG A 50 0.81 -8.58 17.34
CA ARG A 50 0.98 -7.25 16.75
C ARG A 50 2.31 -7.10 16.03
N LEU A 51 3.41 -7.50 16.67
CA LEU A 51 4.75 -7.42 16.09
C LEU A 51 4.87 -8.21 14.79
N ILE A 52 4.38 -9.46 14.76
CA ILE A 52 4.41 -10.29 13.56
C ILE A 52 3.61 -9.66 12.42
N MET A 53 2.39 -9.20 12.71
CA MET A 53 1.53 -8.57 11.70
C MET A 53 2.15 -7.28 11.15
N GLU A 54 2.78 -6.47 11.98
CA GLU A 54 3.49 -5.26 11.53
C GLU A 54 4.73 -5.58 10.67
N ILE A 55 5.49 -6.62 11.01
CA ILE A 55 6.63 -7.07 10.18
C ILE A 55 6.13 -7.53 8.82
N VAL A 56 5.04 -8.31 8.78
CA VAL A 56 4.42 -8.75 7.53
C VAL A 56 3.97 -7.55 6.72
N ALA A 57 3.25 -6.59 7.32
CA ALA A 57 2.79 -5.39 6.64
C ALA A 57 3.95 -4.53 6.09
N PHE A 58 5.02 -4.38 6.87
CA PHE A 58 6.24 -3.68 6.45
C PHE A 58 6.87 -4.34 5.21
N ILE A 59 7.09 -5.65 5.26
CA ILE A 59 7.70 -6.41 4.15
C ILE A 59 6.83 -6.33 2.91
N PHE A 60 5.52 -6.56 3.04
CA PHE A 60 4.59 -6.50 1.91
C PHE A 60 4.55 -5.09 1.31
N THR A 61 4.50 -4.04 2.14
CA THR A 61 4.53 -2.64 1.66
C THR A 61 5.83 -2.33 0.91
N ALA A 62 6.98 -2.81 1.40
CA ALA A 62 8.27 -2.65 0.72
C ALA A 62 8.29 -3.35 -0.65
N LEU A 63 7.76 -4.57 -0.73
CA LEU A 63 7.65 -5.31 -1.99
C LEU A 63 6.74 -4.59 -2.99
N MET A 64 5.60 -4.05 -2.53
CA MET A 64 4.70 -3.26 -3.38
C MET A 64 5.40 -2.02 -3.93
N LEU A 65 6.12 -1.28 -3.07
CA LEU A 65 6.91 -0.12 -3.47
C LEU A 65 7.94 -0.49 -4.53
N LEU A 66 8.70 -1.56 -4.31
CA LEU A 66 9.67 -2.06 -5.30
C LEU A 66 8.99 -2.37 -6.64
N MET A 67 7.85 -3.05 -6.64
CA MET A 67 7.13 -3.38 -7.87
C MET A 67 6.65 -2.14 -8.62
N VAL A 68 6.21 -1.10 -7.91
CA VAL A 68 5.87 0.19 -8.54
C VAL A 68 7.11 0.85 -9.15
N LEU A 69 8.23 0.89 -8.43
CA LEU A 69 9.49 1.48 -8.93
C LEU A 69 9.99 0.76 -10.19
N VAL A 70 9.90 -0.57 -10.23
CA VAL A 70 10.24 -1.38 -11.41
C VAL A 70 9.27 -1.11 -12.55
N ARG A 71 7.96 -1.08 -12.28
CA ARG A 71 6.93 -0.80 -13.29
C ARG A 71 7.10 0.57 -13.91
N MET A 72 7.64 1.53 -13.17
CA MET A 72 7.90 2.90 -13.60
C MET A 72 9.31 3.14 -14.14
N ASP A 73 10.11 2.08 -14.31
CA ASP A 73 11.47 2.12 -14.83
C ASP A 73 12.44 2.97 -13.96
N PHE A 74 12.09 3.26 -12.70
CA PHE A 74 12.96 3.93 -11.73
C PHE A 74 14.05 2.99 -11.19
N VAL A 75 13.75 1.68 -11.13
CA VAL A 75 14.71 0.63 -10.82
C VAL A 75 14.74 -0.34 -12.01
N LYS A 76 15.92 -0.50 -12.60
CA LYS A 76 16.12 -1.44 -13.72
C LYS A 76 16.43 -2.82 -13.17
N LEU A 77 15.43 -3.68 -13.14
CA LEU A 77 15.60 -5.12 -12.96
C LEU A 77 15.53 -5.81 -14.34
N GLY A 78 16.09 -7.03 -14.45
CA GLY A 78 16.14 -7.77 -15.71
C GLY A 78 14.77 -7.93 -16.37
N GLY A 79 14.75 -8.21 -17.69
CA GLY A 79 13.52 -8.17 -18.51
C GLY A 79 12.33 -8.97 -17.99
N GLY A 80 12.56 -10.14 -17.37
CA GLY A 80 11.49 -10.95 -16.76
C GLY A 80 10.74 -10.23 -15.64
N MET A 81 11.43 -9.37 -14.88
CA MET A 81 10.84 -8.62 -13.77
C MET A 81 9.89 -7.51 -14.25
N LYS A 82 10.08 -7.01 -15.48
CA LYS A 82 9.19 -6.02 -16.09
C LYS A 82 7.82 -6.62 -16.38
N ASN A 83 7.78 -7.85 -16.92
CA ASN A 83 6.51 -8.54 -17.15
C ASN A 83 5.82 -8.89 -15.82
N PHE A 84 6.58 -9.34 -14.83
CA PHE A 84 6.06 -9.60 -13.49
C PHE A 84 5.47 -8.33 -12.85
N SER A 85 6.10 -7.17 -13.03
CA SER A 85 5.61 -5.89 -12.49
C SER A 85 4.22 -5.50 -13.01
N HIS A 86 3.86 -5.88 -14.24
CA HIS A 86 2.52 -5.63 -14.79
C HIS A 86 1.45 -6.42 -14.01
N THR A 87 1.67 -7.73 -13.82
CA THR A 87 0.77 -8.58 -13.03
C THR A 87 0.71 -8.11 -11.57
N ALA A 88 1.87 -7.72 -11.02
CA ALA A 88 1.95 -7.19 -9.65
C ALA A 88 1.08 -5.95 -9.45
N MET A 89 0.97 -5.03 -10.43
CA MET A 89 0.11 -3.84 -10.29
C MET A 89 -1.37 -4.21 -10.15
N TRP A 90 -1.83 -5.25 -10.84
CA TRP A 90 -3.20 -5.75 -10.68
C TRP A 90 -3.43 -6.37 -9.30
N VAL A 91 -2.47 -7.14 -8.79
CA VAL A 91 -2.52 -7.69 -7.43
C VAL A 91 -2.55 -6.57 -6.39
N ILE A 92 -1.70 -5.55 -6.53
CA ILE A 92 -1.68 -4.38 -5.65
C ILE A 92 -3.00 -3.61 -5.71
N PHE A 93 -3.58 -3.46 -6.90
CA PHE A 93 -4.90 -2.84 -7.05
C PHE A 93 -5.97 -3.60 -6.27
N VAL A 94 -6.08 -4.92 -6.48
CA VAL A 94 -7.06 -5.76 -5.76
C VAL A 94 -6.82 -5.71 -4.25
N PHE A 95 -5.56 -5.79 -3.83
CA PHE A 95 -5.19 -5.67 -2.42
C PHE A 95 -5.67 -4.36 -1.80
N PHE A 96 -5.52 -3.22 -2.49
CA PHE A 96 -5.99 -1.94 -1.97
C PHE A 96 -7.51 -1.77 -2.00
N VAL A 97 -8.20 -2.39 -2.96
CA VAL A 97 -9.67 -2.47 -2.94
C VAL A 97 -10.14 -3.25 -1.71
N LEU A 98 -9.52 -4.41 -1.43
CA LEU A 98 -9.83 -5.19 -0.23
C LEU A 98 -9.51 -4.43 1.05
N ASN A 99 -8.38 -3.71 1.10
CA ASN A 99 -8.03 -2.86 2.24
C ASN A 99 -9.04 -1.73 2.44
N PHE A 100 -9.51 -1.10 1.36
CA PHE A 100 -10.54 -0.07 1.46
C PHE A 100 -11.83 -0.63 2.09
N VAL A 101 -12.28 -1.80 1.64
CA VAL A 101 -13.46 -2.47 2.21
C VAL A 101 -13.23 -2.85 3.67
N GLY A 102 -12.05 -3.38 4.01
CA GLY A 102 -11.66 -3.71 5.39
C GLY A 102 -11.66 -2.47 6.30
N ASN A 103 -11.05 -1.38 5.86
CA ASN A 103 -10.98 -0.12 6.58
C ASN A 103 -12.37 0.50 6.80
N LEU A 104 -13.27 0.44 5.82
CA LEU A 104 -14.65 0.90 5.98
C LEU A 104 -15.45 0.03 6.96
N SER A 105 -15.15 -1.26 7.03
CA SER A 105 -15.82 -2.22 7.91
C SER A 105 -15.24 -2.23 9.34
N SER A 106 -14.11 -1.56 9.57
CA SER A 106 -13.41 -1.58 10.85
C SER A 106 -14.16 -0.85 11.97
N PRO A 107 -14.07 -1.32 13.23
CA PRO A 107 -14.52 -0.54 14.38
C PRO A 107 -13.67 0.72 14.64
N SER A 108 -12.44 0.81 14.11
CA SER A 108 -11.52 1.93 14.31
C SER A 108 -11.91 3.15 13.47
N MET A 109 -12.10 4.30 14.13
CA MET A 109 -12.36 5.56 13.44
C MET A 109 -11.16 6.03 12.61
N VAL A 110 -9.94 5.73 13.07
CA VAL A 110 -8.69 6.05 12.34
C VAL A 110 -8.64 5.27 11.03
N GLU A 111 -8.99 3.97 11.06
CA GLU A 111 -9.02 3.15 9.85
C GLU A 111 -10.07 3.64 8.86
N LYS A 112 -11.27 3.97 9.32
CA LYS A 112 -12.35 4.51 8.47
C LYS A 112 -12.01 5.85 7.84
N ALA A 113 -11.55 6.81 8.64
CA ALA A 113 -11.42 8.20 8.22
C ALA A 113 -10.08 8.54 7.57
N VAL A 114 -9.02 7.79 7.89
CA VAL A 114 -7.67 8.04 7.37
C VAL A 114 -7.26 6.93 6.41
N PHE A 115 -7.18 5.69 6.88
CA PHE A 115 -6.64 4.59 6.05
C PHE A 115 -7.60 4.16 4.92
N GLY A 116 -8.91 4.31 5.10
CA GLY A 116 -9.91 4.07 4.06
C GLY A 116 -9.68 4.96 2.82
N PRO A 117 -9.77 6.30 2.94
CA PRO A 117 -9.50 7.20 1.83
C PRO A 117 -8.12 7.00 1.18
N ILE A 118 -7.07 6.76 1.98
CA ILE A 118 -5.73 6.49 1.44
C ILE A 118 -5.74 5.18 0.63
N ALA A 119 -6.35 4.10 1.13
CA ALA A 119 -6.47 2.83 0.39
C ALA A 119 -7.23 3.01 -0.93
N LEU A 120 -8.30 3.80 -0.95
CA LEU A 120 -9.03 4.10 -2.19
C LEU A 120 -8.16 4.84 -3.20
N ILE A 121 -7.42 5.86 -2.77
CA ILE A 121 -6.49 6.62 -3.62
C ILE A 121 -5.41 5.68 -4.18
N MET A 122 -4.82 4.84 -3.33
CA MET A 122 -3.82 3.86 -3.74
C MET A 122 -4.38 2.85 -4.74
N ALA A 123 -5.62 2.38 -4.58
CA ALA A 123 -6.29 1.50 -5.54
C ALA A 123 -6.44 2.18 -6.91
N ILE A 124 -6.93 3.42 -6.96
CA ILE A 124 -7.13 4.16 -8.21
C ILE A 124 -5.79 4.33 -8.96
N PHE A 125 -4.71 4.66 -8.24
CA PHE A 125 -3.40 4.83 -8.85
C PHE A 125 -2.75 3.51 -9.25
N ALA A 126 -2.89 2.45 -8.46
CA ALA A 126 -2.44 1.11 -8.82
C ALA A 126 -3.12 0.62 -10.11
N TYR A 127 -4.45 0.82 -10.23
CA TYR A 127 -5.19 0.53 -11.46
C TYR A 127 -4.67 1.36 -12.64
N ARG A 128 -4.40 2.66 -12.45
CA ARG A 128 -3.84 3.51 -13.51
C ARG A 128 -2.47 3.02 -14.01
N LEU A 129 -1.63 2.51 -13.11
CA LEU A 129 -0.30 1.96 -13.40
C LEU A 129 -0.38 0.57 -14.04
N ALA A 130 -1.37 -0.24 -13.66
CA ALA A 130 -1.65 -1.53 -14.28
C ALA A 130 -2.01 -1.35 -15.77
N MET A 131 -2.86 -0.37 -16.07
CA MET A 131 -3.34 -0.04 -17.43
C MET A 131 -2.30 0.65 -18.35
N ARG A 132 -1.06 0.86 -17.87
CA ARG A 132 0.01 1.54 -18.63
C ARG A 132 0.38 0.75 -19.88
#